data_AF-B6QS87-F1
#
_entry.id   AF-B6QS87-F1
#
_cell.length_a   1.000
_cell.length_b   1.000
_cell.length_c   1.000
_cell.angle_alpha   90.00
_cell.angle_beta   90.00
_cell.angle_gamma   90.00
#
_symmetry.space_group_name_H-M   'P 1'
#
loop_
_entity.id
_entity.type
_entity.pdbx_description
1 polymer ?
#
loop_
_entity_poly.entity_id
_entity_poly.type
_entity_poly.pdbx_seq_one_letter_code
_entity_poly.pdbx_strand_id
1 'polypeptide(L)'
;MDEDIHEDPELDPKLDPAPQSAIPPLTPLQRACLDFCIELLNQRVVHREYDCALVGAMAVLGVRDRGGWRTPEDYPPILSKVIKLARFMVVRKAMELAENEDDAEPASSIAYGGSPSPRATPSKKGCLQWVTQMMDRFMVRGSQSPMQWMLDLRTYGLKIHYNTTTEGHVTWQNSDELLYKDVKFTMRQFRGMVDHTVRDARRILMEDLLQCAPDQVPVIPWDQLYDNPFNEDPQWSFVQDPRTPWPVDGTGWLWQHIQDHPPLCRRLIQADGHGIQPIRWQAFHRRISTFLEKLLAAVQFTWPNPLVPRSC
;
A
#
# COMPACT_ATOMS: atom_id res chain seq x y z
N MET A 1 7.74 -21.60 48.65
CA MET A 1 7.98 -20.89 47.39
C MET A 1 6.74 -21.14 46.58
N ASP A 2 5.80 -20.23 46.74
CA ASP A 2 4.51 -20.19 46.11
C ASP A 2 4.70 -19.73 44.66
N GLU A 3 4.20 -20.51 43.70
CA GLU A 3 4.05 -20.06 42.31
C GLU A 3 2.55 -19.92 42.03
N ASP A 4 2.14 -18.66 41.87
CA ASP A 4 0.80 -18.21 41.53
C ASP A 4 0.32 -18.83 40.22
N ILE A 5 -0.86 -19.45 40.28
CA ILE A 5 -1.62 -19.93 39.13
C ILE A 5 -2.25 -18.70 38.48
N HIS A 6 -1.73 -18.27 37.33
CA HIS A 6 -2.39 -17.31 36.46
C HIS A 6 -3.52 -18.01 35.70
N GLU A 7 -4.76 -17.89 36.19
CA GLU A 7 -5.97 -18.15 35.42
C GLU A 7 -6.15 -17.05 34.36
N ASP A 8 -6.06 -17.41 33.09
CA ASP A 8 -6.47 -16.56 31.97
C ASP A 8 -8.00 -16.42 31.97
N PRO A 9 -8.57 -15.20 31.85
CA PRO A 9 -10.01 -15.02 31.87
C PRO A 9 -10.65 -15.61 30.61
N GLU A 10 -11.61 -16.48 30.87
CA GLU A 10 -12.54 -17.11 29.93
C GLU A 10 -13.10 -16.08 28.91
N LEU A 11 -12.90 -16.35 27.62
CA LEU A 11 -13.42 -15.54 26.52
C LEU A 11 -14.96 -15.63 26.47
N ASP A 12 -15.61 -14.56 26.89
CA ASP A 12 -17.07 -14.37 26.87
C ASP A 12 -17.63 -14.48 25.43
N PRO A 13 -18.55 -15.40 25.10
CA PRO A 13 -18.96 -15.70 23.72
C PRO A 13 -20.05 -14.76 23.18
N LYS A 14 -20.03 -13.48 23.56
CA LYS A 14 -20.89 -12.45 22.96
C LYS A 14 -20.05 -11.40 22.25
N LEU A 15 -19.49 -11.80 21.11
CA LEU A 15 -19.11 -10.81 20.10
C LEU A 15 -20.40 -10.40 19.38
N ASP A 16 -21.04 -9.35 19.89
CA ASP A 16 -22.05 -8.62 19.13
C ASP A 16 -21.45 -8.25 17.77
N PRO A 17 -22.20 -8.40 16.65
CA PRO A 17 -21.70 -7.96 15.35
C PRO A 17 -21.42 -6.46 15.46
N ALA A 18 -20.16 -6.09 15.27
CA ALA A 18 -19.72 -4.70 15.34
C ALA A 18 -20.71 -3.80 14.57
N PRO A 19 -21.27 -2.75 15.20
CA PRO A 19 -22.17 -1.85 14.50
C PRO A 19 -21.39 -1.28 13.31
N GLN A 20 -21.99 -1.40 12.13
CA GLN A 20 -21.52 -0.80 10.89
C GLN A 20 -21.04 0.61 11.22
N SER A 21 -19.76 0.88 10.96
CA SER A 21 -19.06 2.08 11.41
C SER A 21 -19.73 3.35 10.89
N ALA A 22 -20.73 3.85 11.61
CA ALA A 22 -21.29 5.16 11.37
C ALA A 22 -20.19 6.17 11.67
N ILE A 23 -19.75 6.90 10.65
CA ILE A 23 -18.75 7.95 10.82
C ILE A 23 -19.33 8.95 11.83
N PRO A 24 -18.63 9.25 12.94
CA PRO A 24 -19.19 10.10 13.98
C PRO A 24 -19.52 11.50 13.42
N PRO A 25 -20.62 12.12 13.88
CA PRO A 25 -21.00 13.46 13.43
C PRO A 25 -19.91 14.48 13.79
N LEU A 26 -19.72 15.49 12.93
CA LEU A 26 -18.75 16.57 13.21
C LEU A 26 -19.24 17.43 14.38
N THR A 27 -18.32 17.75 15.29
CA THR A 27 -18.55 18.82 16.27
C THR A 27 -18.70 20.17 15.56
N PRO A 28 -19.35 21.18 16.19
CA PRO A 28 -19.51 22.51 15.60
C PRO A 28 -18.17 23.15 15.18
N LEU A 29 -17.12 22.96 15.99
CA LEU A 29 -15.79 23.46 15.67
C LEU A 29 -15.19 22.75 14.45
N GLN A 30 -15.28 21.42 14.37
CA GLN A 30 -14.77 20.66 13.23
C GLN A 30 -15.50 21.02 11.93
N ARG A 31 -16.81 21.26 12.00
CA ARG A 31 -17.61 21.77 10.87
C ARG A 31 -17.12 23.14 10.40
N ALA A 32 -16.95 24.09 11.33
CA ALA A 32 -16.43 25.42 11.00
C ALA A 32 -15.01 25.36 10.40
N CYS A 33 -14.14 24.49 10.91
CA CYS A 33 -12.82 24.25 10.32
C CYS A 33 -12.91 23.63 8.92
N LEU A 34 -13.83 22.68 8.70
CA LEU A 34 -14.05 22.10 7.39
C LEU A 34 -14.53 23.14 6.38
N ASP A 35 -15.51 23.96 6.75
CA ASP A 35 -16.02 25.07 5.93
C ASP A 35 -14.93 26.05 5.56
N PHE A 36 -14.12 26.45 6.54
CA PHE A 36 -12.97 27.31 6.32
C PHE A 36 -11.98 26.69 5.31
N CYS A 37 -11.63 25.41 5.47
CA CYS A 37 -10.74 24.70 4.54
C CYS A 37 -11.31 24.59 3.13
N ILE A 38 -12.62 24.35 3.00
CA ILE A 38 -13.31 24.29 1.70
C ILE A 38 -13.30 25.66 1.03
N GLU A 39 -13.55 26.74 1.77
CA GLU A 39 -13.48 28.09 1.23
C GLU A 39 -12.06 28.48 0.80
N LEU A 40 -11.02 28.06 1.53
CA LEU A 40 -9.63 28.22 1.11
C LEU A 40 -9.36 27.53 -0.23
N LEU A 41 -9.87 26.31 -0.43
CA LEU A 41 -9.73 25.57 -1.69
C LEU A 41 -10.52 26.20 -2.85
N ASN A 42 -11.63 26.86 -2.54
CA ASN A 42 -12.54 27.50 -3.48
C ASN A 42 -12.09 28.92 -3.92
N GLN A 43 -11.00 29.44 -3.36
CA GLN A 43 -10.43 30.72 -3.79
C GLN A 43 -10.02 30.67 -5.27
N ARG A 44 -10.12 31.81 -5.96
CA ARG A 44 -9.63 31.93 -7.34
C ARG A 44 -8.35 32.75 -7.38
N VAL A 45 -7.34 32.17 -8.02
CA VAL A 45 -6.06 32.79 -8.32
C VAL A 45 -6.22 33.53 -9.65
N VAL A 46 -6.57 34.83 -9.60
CA VAL A 46 -6.85 35.63 -10.80
C VAL A 46 -5.72 36.60 -11.13
N HIS A 47 -5.08 37.19 -10.12
CA HIS A 47 -4.10 38.28 -10.31
C HIS A 47 -2.68 37.84 -9.95
N ARG A 48 -2.39 37.64 -8.65
CA ARG A 48 -1.12 37.05 -8.20
C ARG A 48 -1.39 35.73 -7.51
N GLU A 49 -0.50 34.77 -7.74
CA GLU A 49 -0.57 33.45 -7.09
C GLU A 49 -0.60 33.55 -5.56
N TYR A 50 0.17 34.50 -5.01
CA TYR A 50 0.29 34.72 -3.57
C TYR A 50 -0.85 35.53 -2.94
N ASP A 51 -1.83 35.99 -3.71
CA ASP A 51 -3.07 36.55 -3.14
C ASP A 51 -3.94 35.44 -2.52
N CYS A 52 -3.71 34.19 -2.93
CA CYS A 52 -4.32 33.04 -2.27
C CYS A 52 -3.53 32.63 -1.03
N ALA A 53 -4.19 32.67 0.13
CA ALA A 53 -3.60 32.28 1.40
C ALA A 53 -3.07 30.84 1.40
N LEU A 54 -3.78 29.91 0.74
CA LEU A 54 -3.34 28.52 0.64
C LEU A 54 -2.09 28.39 -0.22
N VAL A 55 -1.99 29.08 -1.35
CA VAL A 55 -0.78 29.09 -2.19
C VAL A 55 0.40 29.69 -1.43
N GLY A 56 0.18 30.80 -0.70
CA GLY A 56 1.19 31.41 0.16
C GLY A 56 1.70 30.44 1.23
N ALA A 57 0.80 29.75 1.95
CA ALA A 57 1.16 28.75 2.94
C ALA A 57 1.95 27.58 2.33
N MET A 58 1.55 27.10 1.15
CA MET A 58 2.28 26.05 0.44
C MET A 58 3.67 26.52 0.02
N ALA A 59 3.81 27.74 -0.51
CA ALA A 59 5.10 28.30 -0.89
C ALA A 59 6.09 28.38 0.28
N VAL A 60 5.61 28.72 1.48
CA VAL A 60 6.43 28.68 2.71
C VAL A 60 6.90 27.26 3.03
N LEU A 61 6.05 26.25 2.83
CA LEU A 61 6.44 24.85 2.98
C LEU A 61 7.49 24.41 1.94
N GLY A 62 7.70 25.17 0.87
CA GLY A 62 8.78 24.98 -0.11
C GLY A 62 10.16 25.36 0.41
N VAL A 63 10.26 26.00 1.58
CA VAL A 63 11.53 26.42 2.20
C VAL A 63 11.98 25.38 3.24
N ARG A 64 13.29 25.15 3.35
CA ARG A 64 13.89 24.27 4.36
C ARG A 64 14.24 25.06 5.63
N ASP A 65 14.19 24.39 6.79
CA ASP A 65 14.45 25.01 8.10
C ASP A 65 15.87 25.60 8.23
N ARG A 66 16.84 24.99 7.54
CA ARG A 66 18.25 25.44 7.52
C ARG A 66 18.56 26.45 6.40
N GLY A 67 17.52 26.99 5.76
CA GLY A 67 17.64 27.84 4.58
C GLY A 67 17.68 27.05 3.27
N GLY A 68 17.37 27.76 2.18
CA GLY A 68 17.30 27.19 0.84
C GLY A 68 15.93 26.59 0.48
N TRP A 69 15.81 26.20 -0.79
CA TRP A 69 14.58 25.65 -1.38
C TRP A 69 14.57 24.12 -1.28
N ARG A 70 13.38 23.54 -1.10
CA ARG A 70 13.19 22.10 -1.20
C ARG A 70 13.40 21.63 -2.64
N THR A 71 13.93 20.43 -2.78
CA THR A 71 14.22 19.83 -4.08
C THR A 71 12.95 19.23 -4.71
N PRO A 72 13.00 18.90 -6.01
CA PRO A 72 11.97 18.11 -6.69
C PRO A 72 11.71 16.73 -6.07
N GLU A 73 12.58 16.24 -5.18
CA GLU A 73 12.40 14.99 -4.43
C GLU A 73 11.59 15.21 -3.14
N ASP A 74 11.79 16.34 -2.48
CA ASP A 74 11.24 16.61 -1.15
C ASP A 74 9.86 17.28 -1.19
N TYR A 75 9.65 18.18 -2.15
CA TYR A 75 8.47 19.04 -2.15
C TYR A 75 7.21 18.40 -2.75
N PRO A 76 7.26 17.65 -3.87
CA PRO A 76 6.08 16.97 -4.41
C PRO A 76 5.39 15.99 -3.43
N PRO A 77 6.09 15.27 -2.54
CA PRO A 77 5.46 14.52 -1.46
C PRO A 77 4.59 15.38 -0.53
N ILE A 78 5.03 16.61 -0.20
CA ILE A 78 4.26 17.55 0.64
C ILE A 78 2.99 17.98 -0.10
N LEU A 79 3.11 18.40 -1.37
CA LEU A 79 1.96 18.73 -2.22
C LEU A 79 0.98 17.54 -2.30
N SER A 80 1.50 16.32 -2.47
CA SER A 80 0.68 15.09 -2.54
C SER A 80 -0.13 14.86 -1.27
N LYS A 81 0.46 15.08 -0.09
CA LYS A 81 -0.23 14.94 1.19
C LYS A 81 -1.38 15.94 1.31
N VAL A 82 -1.13 17.20 0.97
CA VAL A 82 -2.15 18.26 1.03
C VAL A 82 -3.27 18.02 0.02
N ILE A 83 -2.95 17.64 -1.22
CA ILE A 83 -3.93 17.28 -2.25
C ILE A 83 -4.82 16.11 -1.77
N LYS A 84 -4.21 15.08 -1.15
CA LYS A 84 -4.95 13.92 -0.64
C LYS A 84 -5.88 14.32 0.51
N LEU A 85 -5.40 15.16 1.44
CA LEU A 85 -6.22 15.67 2.54
C LEU A 85 -7.39 16.52 2.05
N ALA A 86 -7.14 17.42 1.08
CA ALA A 86 -8.17 18.24 0.46
C ALA A 86 -9.27 17.39 -0.21
N ARG A 87 -8.90 16.29 -0.88
CA ARG A 87 -9.88 15.35 -1.44
C ARG A 87 -10.77 14.71 -0.37
N PHE A 88 -10.18 14.31 0.76
CA PHE A 88 -10.96 13.78 1.89
C PHE A 88 -11.88 14.84 2.52
N MET A 89 -11.42 16.09 2.62
CA MET A 89 -12.25 17.21 3.09
C MET A 89 -13.46 17.44 2.17
N VAL A 90 -13.27 17.41 0.84
CA VAL A 90 -14.36 17.52 -0.13
C VAL A 90 -15.39 16.40 0.02
N VAL A 91 -14.92 15.15 0.17
CA VAL A 91 -15.84 14.01 0.41
C VAL A 91 -16.59 14.20 1.72
N ARG A 92 -15.89 14.56 2.81
CA ARG A 92 -16.55 14.79 4.10
C ARG A 92 -17.57 15.93 4.03
N LYS A 93 -17.26 17.01 3.33
CA LYS A 93 -18.19 18.14 3.14
C LYS A 93 -19.41 17.73 2.32
N ALA A 94 -19.23 16.91 1.29
CA ALA A 94 -20.32 16.41 0.48
C ALA A 94 -21.27 15.51 1.26
N MET A 95 -20.75 14.67 2.15
CA MET A 95 -21.57 13.85 3.06
C MET A 95 -22.42 14.73 3.98
N GLU A 96 -21.80 15.74 4.57
CA GLU A 96 -22.51 16.68 5.45
C GLU A 96 -23.61 17.47 4.73
N LEU A 97 -23.36 17.90 3.48
CA LEU A 97 -24.36 18.60 2.68
C LEU A 97 -25.52 17.69 2.25
N ALA A 98 -25.25 16.41 1.98
CA ALA A 98 -26.29 15.45 1.64
C ALA A 98 -27.18 15.13 2.86
N GLU A 99 -26.60 14.95 4.04
CA GLU A 99 -27.34 14.74 5.30
C GLU A 99 -28.27 15.94 5.60
N ASN A 100 -27.77 17.17 5.45
CA ASN A 100 -28.58 18.37 5.67
C ASN A 100 -29.73 18.55 4.64
N GLU A 101 -29.60 18.04 3.41
CA GLU A 101 -30.69 18.03 2.41
C GLU A 101 -31.73 16.95 2.68
N ASP A 102 -31.36 15.89 3.38
CA ASP A 102 -32.29 14.86 3.86
C ASP A 102 -33.14 15.36 5.03
N ASP A 103 -32.54 16.15 5.94
CA ASP A 103 -33.20 16.78 7.10
C ASP A 103 -34.02 18.05 6.75
N ALA A 104 -33.86 18.62 5.56
CA ALA A 104 -34.63 19.77 5.11
C ALA A 104 -36.08 19.35 4.80
N GLU A 105 -36.99 19.58 5.77
CA GLU A 105 -38.45 19.50 5.60
C GLU A 105 -38.88 20.18 4.28
N PRO A 106 -39.70 19.52 3.43
CA PRO A 106 -40.19 20.16 2.22
C PRO A 106 -41.04 21.36 2.65
N ALA A 107 -40.54 22.57 2.36
CA ALA A 107 -41.23 23.81 2.64
C ALA A 107 -42.70 23.65 2.25
N SER A 108 -43.58 23.63 3.25
CA SER A 108 -45.01 23.40 3.07
C SER A 108 -45.54 24.44 2.11
N SER A 109 -45.77 24.05 0.86
CA SER A 109 -46.53 24.84 -0.08
C SER A 109 -47.97 24.82 0.41
N ILE A 110 -48.34 25.75 1.28
CA ILE A 110 -49.73 26.16 1.45
C ILE A 110 -50.10 26.87 0.15
N ALA A 111 -50.43 26.07 -0.87
CA ALA A 111 -51.00 26.52 -2.11
C ALA A 111 -52.52 26.53 -1.92
N TYR A 112 -53.06 27.70 -1.56
CA TYR A 112 -54.48 27.97 -1.73
C TYR A 112 -54.83 27.85 -3.21
N GLY A 113 -55.65 26.84 -3.54
CA GLY A 113 -56.49 26.73 -4.75
C GLY A 113 -55.90 27.22 -6.07
N GLY A 114 -55.28 26.32 -6.84
CA GLY A 114 -55.00 26.54 -8.26
C GLY A 114 -54.26 25.36 -8.88
N SER A 115 -54.81 24.79 -9.95
CA SER A 115 -54.42 23.59 -10.69
C SER A 115 -52.94 23.16 -10.65
N PRO A 116 -52.63 21.86 -10.48
CA PRO A 116 -51.26 21.38 -10.43
C PRO A 116 -50.65 21.36 -11.83
N SER A 117 -49.77 22.32 -12.11
CA SER A 117 -48.73 22.17 -13.13
C SER A 117 -47.60 21.34 -12.52
N PRO A 118 -47.11 20.25 -13.18
CA PRO A 118 -46.01 19.45 -12.67
C PRO A 118 -44.70 20.24 -12.84
N ARG A 119 -44.43 21.16 -11.90
CA ARG A 119 -43.08 21.67 -11.70
C ARG A 119 -42.25 20.52 -11.17
N ALA A 120 -41.23 20.13 -11.95
CA ALA A 120 -40.22 19.17 -11.53
C ALA A 120 -39.72 19.56 -10.12
N THR A 121 -39.98 18.69 -9.15
CA THR A 121 -39.33 18.76 -7.84
C THR A 121 -37.82 18.77 -8.08
N PRO A 122 -37.04 19.69 -7.50
CA PRO A 122 -35.60 19.63 -7.59
C PRO A 122 -35.17 18.29 -6.98
N SER A 123 -34.55 17.45 -7.79
CA SER A 123 -33.95 16.19 -7.33
C SER A 123 -32.98 16.54 -6.20
N LYS A 124 -33.20 15.97 -5.00
CA LYS A 124 -32.26 16.08 -3.88
C LYS A 124 -30.86 15.67 -4.36
N LYS A 125 -29.84 16.44 -4.01
CA LYS A 125 -28.46 16.17 -4.43
C LYS A 125 -27.82 15.16 -3.49
N GLY A 126 -27.59 13.96 -4.00
CA GLY A 126 -26.80 12.96 -3.27
C GLY A 126 -25.35 13.39 -3.07
N CYS A 127 -24.66 12.76 -2.10
CA CYS A 127 -23.25 13.03 -1.78
C CYS A 127 -22.34 13.02 -3.03
N LEU A 128 -22.50 12.07 -3.95
CA LEU A 128 -21.69 12.01 -5.17
C LEU A 128 -21.88 13.24 -6.06
N GLN A 129 -23.09 13.80 -6.15
CA GLN A 129 -23.36 15.01 -6.92
C GLN A 129 -22.69 16.24 -6.29
N TRP A 130 -22.68 16.32 -4.95
CA TRP A 130 -21.95 17.35 -4.23
C TRP A 130 -20.43 17.26 -4.45
N VAL A 131 -19.87 16.04 -4.43
CA VAL A 131 -18.47 15.82 -4.77
C VAL A 131 -18.17 16.30 -6.19
N THR A 132 -18.94 15.87 -7.19
CA THR A 132 -18.74 16.29 -8.58
C THR A 132 -18.80 17.81 -8.72
N GLN A 133 -19.79 18.46 -8.10
CA GLN A 133 -19.93 19.91 -8.13
C GLN A 133 -18.71 20.63 -7.54
N MET A 134 -18.22 20.21 -6.38
CA MET A 134 -17.01 20.79 -5.77
C MET A 134 -15.76 20.48 -6.59
N MET A 135 -15.69 19.28 -7.17
CA MET A 135 -14.56 18.88 -8.00
C MET A 135 -14.41 19.78 -9.22
N ASP A 136 -15.49 19.95 -9.98
CA ASP A 136 -15.51 20.79 -11.18
C ASP A 136 -15.25 22.26 -10.86
N ARG A 137 -15.71 22.71 -9.68
CA ARG A 137 -15.57 24.10 -9.26
C ARG A 137 -14.13 24.47 -8.90
N PHE A 138 -13.41 23.63 -8.16
CA PHE A 138 -12.11 24.02 -7.61
C PHE A 138 -11.08 22.89 -7.42
N MET A 139 -11.37 21.62 -7.73
CA MET A 139 -10.39 20.53 -7.55
C MET A 139 -9.65 20.12 -8.83
N VAL A 140 -10.11 20.56 -10.00
CA VAL A 140 -9.54 20.18 -11.30
C VAL A 140 -8.69 21.29 -11.90
N ARG A 141 -7.83 20.91 -12.86
CA ARG A 141 -7.10 21.89 -13.69
C ARG A 141 -8.08 22.69 -14.55
N GLY A 142 -7.78 23.96 -14.76
CA GLY A 142 -8.65 24.92 -15.46
C GLY A 142 -9.59 25.70 -14.53
N SER A 143 -9.66 25.36 -13.25
CA SER A 143 -10.50 26.07 -12.26
C SER A 143 -9.91 27.38 -11.77
N GLN A 144 -8.64 27.67 -12.08
CA GLN A 144 -7.87 28.78 -11.51
C GLN A 144 -7.89 28.77 -9.97
N SER A 145 -7.87 27.58 -9.37
CA SER A 145 -7.86 27.39 -7.92
C SER A 145 -6.46 27.07 -7.40
N PRO A 146 -6.24 27.10 -6.07
CA PRO A 146 -5.01 26.63 -5.45
C PRO A 146 -4.73 25.15 -5.74
N MET A 147 -5.78 24.36 -5.97
CA MET A 147 -5.62 22.96 -6.34
C MET A 147 -4.93 22.82 -7.69
N GLN A 148 -5.28 23.65 -8.68
CA GLN A 148 -4.59 23.67 -9.97
C GLN A 148 -3.10 23.96 -9.77
N TRP A 149 -2.76 25.01 -9.02
CA TRP A 149 -1.37 25.35 -8.71
C TRP A 149 -0.60 24.19 -8.07
N MET A 150 -1.18 23.55 -7.06
CA MET A 150 -0.56 22.38 -6.40
C MET A 150 -0.41 21.19 -7.35
N LEU A 151 -1.40 20.91 -8.19
CA LEU A 151 -1.36 19.82 -9.17
C LEU A 151 -0.30 20.04 -10.23
N ASP A 152 -0.18 21.27 -10.75
CA ASP A 152 0.78 21.63 -11.79
C ASP A 152 2.21 21.57 -11.25
N LEU A 153 2.45 22.16 -10.08
CA LEU A 153 3.76 22.14 -9.44
C LEU A 153 4.19 20.72 -9.03
N ARG A 154 3.25 19.90 -8.57
CA ARG A 154 3.51 18.47 -8.29
C ARG A 154 3.88 17.71 -9.56
N THR A 155 3.14 17.89 -10.64
CA THR A 155 3.43 17.22 -11.92
C THR A 155 4.77 17.67 -12.49
N TYR A 156 5.09 18.97 -12.38
CA TYR A 156 6.38 19.50 -12.78
C TYR A 156 7.53 18.89 -11.97
N GLY A 157 7.42 18.86 -10.64
CA GLY A 157 8.43 18.23 -9.77
C GLY A 157 8.64 16.75 -10.06
N LEU A 158 7.55 16.01 -10.28
CA LEU A 158 7.62 14.60 -10.71
C LEU A 158 8.30 14.44 -12.08
N LYS A 159 8.03 15.34 -13.03
CA LYS A 159 8.68 15.31 -14.34
C LYS A 159 10.18 15.51 -14.21
N ILE A 160 10.64 16.42 -13.35
CA ILE A 160 12.06 16.58 -13.05
C ILE A 160 12.62 15.31 -12.42
N HIS A 161 11.94 14.77 -11.40
CA HIS A 161 12.39 13.57 -10.69
C HIS A 161 12.57 12.36 -11.63
N TYR A 162 11.64 12.13 -12.57
CA TYR A 162 11.75 11.01 -13.51
C TYR A 162 12.71 11.23 -14.67
N ASN A 163 12.99 12.48 -15.05
CA ASN A 163 13.84 12.80 -16.18
C ASN A 163 15.28 13.19 -15.79
N THR A 164 15.52 13.49 -14.52
CA THR A 164 16.83 13.88 -14.02
C THR A 164 17.41 12.70 -13.26
N THR A 165 18.63 12.30 -13.59
CA THR A 165 19.37 11.34 -12.78
C THR A 165 19.51 11.90 -11.36
N THR A 166 18.85 11.25 -10.40
CA THR A 166 19.07 11.50 -8.96
C THR A 166 20.56 11.44 -8.66
N GLU A 167 21.05 12.32 -7.79
CA GLU A 167 22.46 12.30 -7.36
C GLU A 167 22.85 10.89 -6.91
N GLY A 168 24.05 10.46 -7.31
CA GLY A 168 24.57 9.14 -6.99
C GLY A 168 24.70 8.98 -5.48
N HIS A 169 23.79 8.22 -4.87
CA HIS A 169 23.85 7.92 -3.44
C HIS A 169 24.91 6.87 -3.10
N VAL A 170 25.55 6.28 -4.11
CA VAL A 170 26.63 5.30 -3.98
C VAL A 170 27.96 5.99 -4.19
N THR A 171 28.78 6.05 -3.15
CA THR A 171 30.15 6.56 -3.22
C THR A 171 31.13 5.44 -2.88
N TRP A 172 32.23 5.36 -3.62
CA TRP A 172 33.35 4.48 -3.29
C TRP A 172 34.40 5.27 -2.52
N GLN A 173 34.65 4.88 -1.27
CA GLN A 173 35.76 5.40 -0.48
C GLN A 173 36.87 4.35 -0.53
N ASN A 174 38.03 4.71 -1.10
CA ASN A 174 39.10 3.77 -1.41
C ASN A 174 38.64 2.66 -2.39
N SER A 175 39.37 1.54 -2.43
CA SER A 175 39.09 0.40 -3.32
C SER A 175 38.06 -0.60 -2.78
N ASP A 176 37.69 -0.54 -1.51
CA ASP A 176 36.90 -1.60 -0.84
C ASP A 176 35.69 -1.11 -0.03
N GLU A 177 35.58 0.18 0.30
CA GLU A 177 34.48 0.70 1.12
C GLU A 177 33.41 1.37 0.24
N LEU A 178 32.17 0.91 0.37
CA LEU A 178 31.00 1.47 -0.29
C LEU A 178 30.17 2.26 0.73
N LEU A 179 29.85 3.50 0.37
CA LEU A 179 28.94 4.37 1.09
C LEU A 179 27.61 4.42 0.35
N TYR A 180 26.52 4.11 1.03
CA TYR A 180 25.16 4.36 0.57
C TYR A 180 24.39 5.14 1.64
N LYS A 181 24.10 6.42 1.37
CA LYS A 181 23.54 7.34 2.39
C LYS A 181 24.39 7.31 3.68
N ASP A 182 23.77 7.00 4.81
CA ASP A 182 24.41 6.89 6.12
C ASP A 182 24.99 5.49 6.41
N VAL A 183 24.91 4.57 5.45
CA VAL A 183 25.39 3.18 5.60
C VAL A 183 26.75 3.05 4.94
N LYS A 184 27.74 2.59 5.71
CA LYS A 184 29.10 2.27 5.25
C LYS A 184 29.35 0.78 5.40
N PHE A 185 29.78 0.12 4.33
CA PHE A 185 30.21 -1.27 4.38
C PHE A 185 31.31 -1.59 3.38
N THR A 186 32.12 -2.59 3.68
CA THR A 186 33.17 -3.11 2.78
C THR A 186 32.59 -4.12 1.79
N MET A 187 33.26 -4.36 0.67
CA MET A 187 32.85 -5.45 -0.23
C MET A 187 32.98 -6.83 0.42
N ARG A 188 33.84 -6.99 1.44
CA ARG A 188 33.87 -8.20 2.28
C ARG A 188 32.58 -8.36 3.07
N GLN A 189 32.10 -7.31 3.73
CA GLN A 189 30.83 -7.33 4.47
C GLN A 189 29.64 -7.57 3.55
N PHE A 190 29.63 -6.96 2.36
CA PHE A 190 28.57 -7.18 1.37
C PHE A 190 28.52 -8.64 0.90
N ARG A 191 29.65 -9.21 0.47
CA ARG A 191 29.73 -10.64 0.10
C ARG A 191 29.33 -11.54 1.26
N GLY A 192 29.77 -11.21 2.47
CA GLY A 192 29.33 -11.87 3.69
C GLY A 192 27.80 -11.84 3.82
N MET A 193 27.16 -10.68 3.71
CA MET A 193 25.70 -10.55 3.81
C MET A 193 24.96 -11.41 2.77
N VAL A 194 25.42 -11.42 1.51
CA VAL A 194 24.84 -12.26 0.44
C VAL A 194 24.98 -13.73 0.79
N ASP A 195 26.18 -14.18 1.17
CA ASP A 195 26.45 -15.55 1.61
C ASP A 195 25.55 -15.96 2.78
N HIS A 196 25.40 -15.11 3.79
CA HIS A 196 24.53 -15.39 4.95
C HIS A 196 23.06 -15.46 4.54
N THR A 197 22.60 -14.61 3.62
CA THR A 197 21.22 -14.62 3.12
C THR A 197 20.91 -15.92 2.38
N VAL A 198 21.82 -16.38 1.52
CA VAL A 198 21.69 -17.66 0.80
C VAL A 198 21.75 -18.85 1.76
N ARG A 199 22.68 -18.85 2.72
CA ARG A 199 22.79 -19.92 3.73
C ARG A 199 21.54 -19.98 4.60
N ASP A 200 21.03 -18.85 5.05
CA ASP A 200 19.79 -18.79 5.84
C ASP A 200 18.58 -19.26 5.04
N ALA A 201 18.44 -18.82 3.78
CA ALA A 201 17.35 -19.29 2.93
C ALA A 201 17.38 -20.82 2.77
N ARG A 202 18.57 -21.38 2.52
CA ARG A 202 18.77 -22.83 2.44
C ARG A 202 18.46 -23.52 3.77
N ARG A 203 18.91 -22.97 4.89
CA ARG A 203 18.65 -23.50 6.23
C ARG A 203 17.15 -23.55 6.51
N ILE A 204 16.43 -22.45 6.26
CA ILE A 204 14.98 -22.42 6.48
C ILE A 204 14.27 -23.42 5.57
N LEU A 205 14.64 -23.49 4.29
CA LEU A 205 14.04 -24.46 3.37
C LEU A 205 14.26 -25.90 3.85
N MET A 206 15.50 -26.26 4.17
CA MET A 206 15.87 -27.65 4.47
C MET A 206 15.52 -28.07 5.90
N GLU A 207 15.75 -27.23 6.91
CA GLU A 207 15.57 -27.57 8.33
C GLU A 207 14.23 -27.14 8.90
N ASP A 208 13.64 -26.06 8.39
CA ASP A 208 12.41 -25.51 8.96
C ASP A 208 11.16 -25.92 8.18
N LEU A 209 11.24 -26.01 6.84
CA LEU A 209 10.13 -26.33 5.95
C LEU A 209 10.09 -27.81 5.52
N LEU A 210 11.15 -28.29 4.86
CA LEU A 210 11.17 -29.63 4.24
C LEU A 210 11.65 -30.73 5.18
N GLN A 211 12.56 -30.45 6.11
CA GLN A 211 13.12 -31.40 7.09
C GLN A 211 13.58 -32.72 6.51
N CYS A 212 14.19 -32.64 5.33
CA CYS A 212 14.71 -33.77 4.60
C CYS A 212 16.17 -33.51 4.24
N ALA A 213 16.88 -34.56 3.87
CA ALA A 213 18.22 -34.42 3.34
C ALA A 213 18.17 -33.88 1.88
N PRO A 214 19.21 -33.17 1.40
CA PRO A 214 19.20 -32.55 0.07
C PRO A 214 18.94 -33.51 -1.10
N ASP A 215 19.29 -34.79 -0.94
CA ASP A 215 19.08 -35.87 -1.90
C ASP A 215 17.62 -36.36 -1.97
N GLN A 216 16.80 -36.04 -0.97
CA GLN A 216 15.39 -36.38 -0.92
C GLN A 216 14.50 -35.31 -1.58
N VAL A 217 15.06 -34.15 -1.91
CA VAL A 217 14.33 -33.07 -2.58
C VAL A 217 14.22 -33.38 -4.09
N PRO A 218 13.02 -33.31 -4.69
CA PRO A 218 12.85 -33.52 -6.11
C PRO A 218 13.74 -32.58 -6.92
N VAL A 219 14.44 -33.14 -7.90
CA VAL A 219 15.26 -32.35 -8.82
C VAL A 219 14.36 -31.48 -9.68
N ILE A 220 14.66 -30.19 -9.73
CA ILE A 220 13.98 -29.24 -10.62
C ILE A 220 14.70 -29.26 -11.97
N PRO A 221 14.03 -29.64 -13.07
CA PRO A 221 14.64 -29.67 -14.41
C PRO A 221 14.74 -28.25 -14.99
N TRP A 222 15.64 -27.43 -14.45
CA TRP A 222 15.78 -26.00 -14.80
C TRP A 222 15.89 -25.74 -16.31
N ASP A 223 16.62 -26.59 -17.04
CA ASP A 223 16.86 -26.44 -18.48
C ASP A 223 15.64 -26.80 -19.36
N GLN A 224 14.65 -27.48 -18.78
CA GLN A 224 13.45 -27.97 -19.47
C GLN A 224 12.17 -27.37 -18.85
N LEU A 225 12.33 -26.28 -18.10
CA LEU A 225 11.22 -25.58 -17.47
C LEU A 225 10.45 -24.79 -18.53
N TYR A 226 9.19 -25.15 -18.73
CA TYR A 226 8.25 -24.40 -19.56
C TYR A 226 7.24 -23.67 -18.68
N ASP A 227 6.91 -22.45 -19.09
CA ASP A 227 5.79 -21.68 -18.58
C ASP A 227 4.91 -21.21 -19.75
N ASN A 228 3.64 -20.93 -19.45
CA ASN A 228 2.71 -20.34 -20.39
C ASN A 228 2.37 -18.90 -19.95
N PRO A 229 3.11 -17.89 -20.43
CA PRO A 229 2.88 -16.50 -20.01
C PRO A 229 1.56 -15.90 -20.52
N PHE A 230 0.85 -16.59 -21.41
CA PHE A 230 -0.48 -16.19 -21.89
C PHE A 230 -1.62 -16.70 -21.00
N ASN A 231 -1.33 -17.61 -20.06
CA ASN A 231 -2.33 -18.10 -19.14
C ASN A 231 -2.45 -17.16 -17.93
N GLU A 232 -3.56 -16.44 -17.87
CA GLU A 232 -3.90 -15.53 -16.76
C GLU A 232 -4.91 -16.14 -15.78
N ASP A 233 -5.22 -17.44 -15.91
CA ASP A 233 -6.16 -18.11 -15.04
C ASP A 233 -5.68 -18.05 -13.58
N PRO A 234 -6.57 -17.71 -12.63
CA PRO A 234 -6.24 -17.77 -11.21
C PRO A 234 -5.72 -19.17 -10.85
N GLN A 235 -4.61 -19.22 -10.09
CA GLN A 235 -3.92 -20.46 -9.67
C GLN A 235 -3.01 -21.12 -10.72
N TRP A 236 -2.86 -20.57 -11.93
CA TRP A 236 -1.84 -21.04 -12.86
C TRP A 236 -0.43 -20.90 -12.28
N SER A 237 0.41 -21.92 -12.51
CA SER A 237 1.83 -21.94 -12.17
C SER A 237 2.57 -22.80 -13.18
N PHE A 238 3.83 -22.50 -13.46
CA PHE A 238 4.72 -23.32 -14.31
C PHE A 238 4.78 -24.80 -13.88
N VAL A 239 4.47 -25.11 -12.62
CA VAL A 239 4.39 -26.49 -12.11
C VAL A 239 3.30 -27.30 -12.80
N GLN A 240 2.24 -26.65 -13.30
CA GLN A 240 1.10 -27.28 -13.98
C GLN A 240 1.30 -27.39 -15.50
N ASP A 241 2.41 -26.88 -16.06
CA ASP A 241 2.64 -26.94 -17.50
C ASP A 241 2.96 -28.37 -17.95
N PRO A 242 2.17 -28.97 -18.85
CA PRO A 242 2.34 -30.37 -19.25
C PRO A 242 3.62 -30.62 -20.05
N ARG A 243 4.29 -29.57 -20.54
CA ARG A 243 5.55 -29.67 -21.29
C ARG A 243 6.75 -29.88 -20.37
N THR A 244 6.62 -29.56 -19.08
CA THR A 244 7.71 -29.74 -18.11
C THR A 244 7.68 -31.16 -17.55
N PRO A 245 8.75 -31.98 -17.75
CA PRO A 245 8.78 -33.36 -17.27
C PRO A 245 9.15 -33.41 -15.78
N TRP A 246 8.17 -33.21 -14.90
CA TRP A 246 8.39 -33.31 -13.45
C TRP A 246 8.64 -34.77 -13.00
N PRO A 247 9.62 -35.02 -12.11
CA PRO A 247 9.88 -36.36 -11.59
C PRO A 247 8.83 -36.82 -10.57
N VAL A 248 8.04 -35.90 -10.03
CA VAL A 248 6.99 -36.10 -9.02
C VAL A 248 5.77 -35.24 -9.37
N ASP A 249 4.61 -35.51 -8.75
CA ASP A 249 3.48 -34.58 -8.81
C ASP A 249 3.86 -33.28 -8.09
N GLY A 250 4.21 -32.24 -8.86
CA GLY A 250 4.67 -30.98 -8.30
C GLY A 250 3.64 -30.25 -7.44
N THR A 251 2.34 -30.50 -7.65
CA THR A 251 1.27 -29.85 -6.86
C THR A 251 0.97 -30.58 -5.56
N GLY A 252 1.08 -31.91 -5.56
CA GLY A 252 0.79 -32.76 -4.39
C GLY A 252 2.01 -33.13 -3.55
N TRP A 253 3.22 -33.06 -4.10
CA TRP A 253 4.42 -33.64 -3.48
C TRP A 253 4.70 -33.10 -2.07
N LEU A 254 4.64 -31.77 -1.87
CA LEU A 254 4.92 -31.18 -0.56
C LEU A 254 3.90 -31.64 0.49
N TRP A 255 2.63 -31.76 0.09
CA TRP A 255 1.57 -32.21 0.98
C TRP A 255 1.76 -33.68 1.36
N GLN A 256 2.07 -34.52 0.37
CA GLN A 256 2.40 -35.93 0.60
C GLN A 256 3.63 -36.08 1.51
N HIS A 257 4.69 -35.32 1.26
CA HIS A 257 5.90 -35.30 2.09
C HIS A 257 5.62 -34.91 3.55
N ILE A 258 4.73 -33.92 3.77
CA ILE A 258 4.31 -33.54 5.12
C ILE A 258 3.57 -34.68 5.82
N GLN A 259 2.70 -35.40 5.11
CA GLN A 259 1.94 -36.53 5.65
C GLN A 259 2.86 -37.72 5.98
N ASP A 260 3.78 -38.04 5.08
CA ASP A 260 4.70 -39.17 5.18
C ASP A 260 5.82 -38.95 6.20
N HIS A 261 6.04 -37.71 6.65
CA HIS A 261 7.09 -37.35 7.61
C HIS A 261 6.51 -37.04 9.01
N PRO A 262 6.55 -38.00 9.96
CA PRO A 262 5.87 -37.90 11.26
C PRO A 262 6.19 -36.65 12.12
N PRO A 263 7.42 -36.10 12.16
CA PRO A 263 7.67 -34.88 12.92
C PRO A 263 7.13 -33.62 12.22
N LEU A 264 7.07 -33.57 10.88
CA LEU A 264 6.43 -32.48 10.15
C LEU A 264 4.92 -32.54 10.27
N CYS A 265 4.34 -33.73 10.09
CA CYS A 265 2.93 -34.00 10.29
C CYS A 265 2.47 -33.52 11.69
N ARG A 266 3.15 -33.93 12.77
CA ARG A 266 2.81 -33.50 14.14
C ARG A 266 2.90 -31.99 14.38
N ARG A 267 3.72 -31.27 13.62
CA ARG A 267 3.82 -29.80 13.72
C ARG A 267 2.70 -29.08 13.00
N LEU A 268 1.93 -29.73 12.13
CA LEU A 268 0.90 -29.06 11.32
C LEU A 268 -0.51 -29.62 11.59
N ILE A 269 -0.60 -30.93 11.80
CA ILE A 269 -1.84 -31.69 11.97
C ILE A 269 -2.06 -31.99 13.46
N GLN A 270 -3.31 -31.94 13.88
CA GLN A 270 -3.72 -32.27 15.26
C GLN A 270 -3.50 -33.77 15.55
N ALA A 271 -3.29 -34.10 16.83
CA ALA A 271 -2.98 -35.47 17.26
C ALA A 271 -4.16 -36.46 17.07
N ASP A 272 -5.37 -35.93 16.92
CA ASP A 272 -6.61 -36.67 16.66
C ASP A 272 -6.86 -36.93 15.15
N GLY A 273 -5.98 -36.44 14.27
CA GLY A 273 -6.11 -36.61 12.81
C GLY A 273 -7.20 -35.76 12.17
N HIS A 274 -7.91 -34.93 12.93
CA HIS A 274 -9.03 -34.13 12.45
C HIS A 274 -8.61 -32.67 12.20
N GLY A 275 -7.70 -32.48 11.26
CA GLY A 275 -7.46 -31.19 10.61
C GLY A 275 -6.20 -30.44 11.03
N ILE A 276 -5.96 -29.34 10.31
CA ILE A 276 -4.80 -28.46 10.47
C ILE A 276 -5.04 -27.53 11.66
N GLN A 277 -4.09 -27.43 12.60
CA GLN A 277 -4.22 -26.49 13.71
C GLN A 277 -3.92 -25.05 13.24
N PRO A 278 -4.85 -24.08 13.39
CA PRO A 278 -4.69 -22.74 12.81
C PRO A 278 -3.43 -22.00 13.24
N ILE A 279 -3.07 -22.06 14.53
CA ILE A 279 -1.89 -21.38 15.08
C ILE A 279 -0.60 -21.97 14.50
N ARG A 280 -0.53 -23.30 14.41
CA ARG A 280 0.65 -23.99 13.86
C ARG A 280 0.79 -23.77 12.37
N TRP A 281 -0.32 -23.73 11.65
CA TRP A 281 -0.38 -23.37 10.24
C TRP A 281 0.11 -21.94 9.97
N GLN A 282 -0.33 -20.98 10.79
CA GLN A 282 0.16 -19.60 10.71
C GLN A 282 1.67 -19.52 10.97
N ALA A 283 2.18 -20.26 11.96
CA ALA A 283 3.62 -20.31 12.24
C ALA A 283 4.42 -20.89 11.05
N PHE A 284 3.90 -21.91 10.39
CA PHE A 284 4.49 -22.46 9.16
C PHE A 284 4.46 -21.47 8.00
N HIS A 285 3.33 -20.79 7.79
CA HIS A 285 3.23 -19.72 6.79
C HIS A 285 4.22 -18.58 7.04
N ARG A 286 4.44 -18.19 8.31
CA ARG A 286 5.47 -17.18 8.64
C ARG A 286 6.86 -17.65 8.21
N ARG A 287 7.20 -18.92 8.40
CA ARG A 287 8.49 -19.49 7.93
C ARG A 287 8.59 -19.48 6.41
N ILE A 288 7.51 -19.78 5.70
CA ILE A 288 7.45 -19.66 4.22
C ILE A 288 7.70 -18.21 3.82
N SER A 289 7.01 -17.23 4.43
CA SER A 289 7.22 -15.82 4.15
C SER A 289 8.67 -15.40 4.37
N THR A 290 9.28 -15.78 5.49
CA THR A 290 10.69 -15.48 5.77
C THR A 290 11.64 -16.13 4.76
N PHE A 291 11.36 -17.36 4.32
CA PHE A 291 12.11 -18.01 3.25
C PHE A 291 11.99 -17.23 1.93
N LEU A 292 10.78 -16.88 1.52
CA LEU A 292 10.52 -16.15 0.29
C LEU A 292 11.13 -14.74 0.30
N GLU A 293 11.12 -14.05 1.44
CA GLU A 293 11.80 -12.76 1.62
C GLU A 293 13.31 -12.89 1.39
N LYS A 294 13.96 -13.91 1.99
CA LYS A 294 15.39 -14.16 1.80
C LYS A 294 15.71 -14.62 0.37
N LEU A 295 14.84 -15.42 -0.25
CA LEU A 295 14.98 -15.85 -1.64
C LEU A 295 14.89 -14.64 -2.57
N LEU A 296 13.91 -13.76 -2.37
CA LEU A 296 13.76 -12.53 -3.15
C LEU A 296 14.99 -11.63 -3.03
N ALA A 297 15.51 -11.45 -1.81
CA ALA A 297 16.74 -10.70 -1.58
C ALA A 297 17.92 -11.33 -2.33
N ALA A 298 18.10 -12.65 -2.24
CA ALA A 298 19.16 -13.38 -2.95
C ALA A 298 19.05 -13.21 -4.47
N VAL A 299 17.85 -13.38 -5.04
CA VAL A 299 17.58 -13.15 -6.47
C VAL A 299 17.95 -11.72 -6.85
N GLN A 300 17.51 -10.72 -6.09
CA GLN A 300 17.79 -9.32 -6.38
C GLN A 300 19.30 -8.99 -6.34
N PHE A 301 20.07 -9.61 -5.45
CA PHE A 301 21.53 -9.43 -5.40
C PHE A 301 22.25 -10.09 -6.57
N THR A 302 21.75 -11.22 -7.05
CA THR A 302 22.39 -12.01 -8.12
C THR A 302 21.89 -11.68 -9.52
N TRP A 303 20.73 -11.03 -9.64
CA TRP A 303 20.16 -10.67 -10.93
C TRP A 303 21.02 -9.59 -11.59
N PRO A 304 21.65 -9.87 -12.76
CA PRO A 304 22.34 -8.81 -13.49
C PRO A 304 21.30 -7.82 -13.98
N ASN A 305 21.35 -6.59 -13.46
CA ASN A 305 20.56 -5.49 -13.99
C ASN A 305 21.02 -5.24 -15.45
N PRO A 306 20.14 -5.31 -16.48
CA PRO A 306 20.53 -5.18 -17.89
C PRO A 306 20.99 -3.77 -18.31
N LEU A 307 21.32 -2.90 -17.35
CA LEU A 307 21.72 -1.51 -17.59
C LEU A 307 23.21 -1.24 -17.36
N VAL A 308 24.06 -2.26 -17.48
CA VAL A 308 25.47 -2.00 -17.76
C VAL A 308 25.62 -1.89 -19.28
N PRO A 309 25.78 -0.69 -19.86
CA PRO A 309 26.28 -0.61 -21.22
C PRO A 309 27.63 -1.31 -21.21
N ARG A 310 27.75 -2.38 -22.01
CA ARG A 310 29.06 -2.95 -22.35
C ARG A 310 29.80 -1.87 -23.13
N SER A 311 30.58 -1.07 -22.42
CA SER A 311 31.53 -0.13 -23.00
C SER A 311 32.89 -0.81 -23.05
N CYS A 312 33.31 -1.12 -24.28
CA CYS A 312 34.64 -1.56 -24.74
C CYS A 312 35.12 -2.95 -24.31
#